data_AF-X1R6Z0-F1
#
_entry.id   AF-X1R6Z0-F1
#
_cell.length_a   1.000
_cell.length_b   1.000
_cell.length_c   1.000
_cell.angle_alpha   90.00
_cell.angle_beta   90.00
_cell.angle_gamma   90.00
#
_symmetry.space_group_name_H-M   'P 1'
#
loop_
_entity.id
_entity.type
_entity.pdbx_description
1 polymer ?
#
loop_
_entity_poly.entity_id
_entity_poly.type
_entity_poly.pdbx_seq_one_letter_code
_entity_poly.pdbx_strand_id
1 'polypeptide(L)'
;MSSGKVRLSQLLGIGVAAAGIIDSDKGMIITSPNIPDLREVPLKHAVEQTFGVPTCVGNDATLAALGEWYFGLKKSVANLIYITVSTGIGGGIIG
;
A
#
# COMPACT_ATOMS: atom_id res chain seq x y z
N MET A 1 11.57 11.01 16.93
CA MET A 1 10.45 10.06 16.68
C MET A 1 10.63 8.88 17.63
N SER A 2 9.68 8.66 18.54
CA SER A 2 9.76 7.53 19.48
C SER A 2 9.62 6.22 18.69
N SER A 3 10.66 5.39 18.66
CA SER A 3 10.57 4.05 18.08
C SER A 3 9.77 3.18 19.06
N GLY A 4 8.46 3.08 18.84
CA GLY A 4 7.61 2.19 19.62
C GLY A 4 8.03 0.75 19.38
N LYS A 5 8.54 0.07 20.41
CA LYS A 5 8.81 -1.37 20.33
C LYS A 5 7.48 -2.12 20.30
N VAL A 6 7.01 -2.46 19.10
CA VAL A 6 5.89 -3.37 18.90
C VAL A 6 6.42 -4.81 18.98
N ARG A 7 5.89 -5.62 19.89
CA ARG A 7 6.18 -7.06 19.90
C ARG A 7 5.44 -7.72 18.74
N LEU A 8 6.03 -8.73 18.10
CA LEU A 8 5.36 -9.48 17.02
C LEU A 8 4.01 -10.04 17.47
N SER A 9 3.87 -10.46 18.73
CA SER A 9 2.61 -10.91 19.32
C SER A 9 1.50 -9.85 19.37
N GLN A 10 1.81 -8.58 19.11
CA GLN A 10 0.86 -7.45 19.09
C GLN A 10 0.60 -6.94 17.67
N LEU A 11 1.27 -7.51 16.66
CA LEU A 11 1.12 -7.10 15.27
C LEU A 11 -0.11 -7.76 14.67
N LEU A 12 -1.11 -6.96 14.30
CA LEU A 12 -2.36 -7.47 13.70
C LEU A 12 -2.22 -7.77 12.21
N GLY A 13 -1.29 -7.12 11.52
CA GLY A 13 -1.06 -7.27 10.09
C GLY A 13 -0.09 -6.22 9.56
N ILE A 14 0.28 -6.36 8.29
CA ILE A 14 1.21 -5.47 7.58
C ILE A 14 0.53 -4.92 6.33
N GLY A 15 0.55 -3.60 6.15
CA GLY A 15 0.16 -2.95 4.90
C GLY A 15 1.40 -2.45 4.18
N VAL A 16 1.52 -2.74 2.88
CA VAL A 16 2.63 -2.28 2.04
C VAL A 16 2.10 -1.42 0.90
N ALA A 17 2.58 -0.18 0.85
CA ALA A 17 2.41 0.71 -0.28
C ALA A 17 3.65 0.65 -1.17
N ALA A 18 3.47 0.33 -2.45
CA ALA A 18 4.56 0.18 -3.41
C ALA A 18 4.30 0.98 -4.69
N ALA A 19 5.38 1.53 -5.25
CA ALA A 19 5.35 2.20 -6.54
C ALA A 19 5.31 1.18 -7.68
N GLY A 20 4.37 1.36 -8.60
CA GLY A 20 4.22 0.53 -9.80
C GLY A 20 2.84 -0.07 -9.96
N ILE A 21 2.75 -1.09 -10.82
CA ILE A 21 1.53 -1.83 -11.11
C ILE A 21 1.42 -2.98 -10.12
N ILE A 22 0.34 -3.00 -9.33
CA ILE A 22 0.13 -3.94 -8.24
C ILE A 22 -1.18 -4.71 -8.48
N ASP A 23 -1.10 -6.03 -8.50
CA ASP A 23 -2.28 -6.90 -8.36
C ASP A 23 -2.57 -7.00 -6.85
N SER A 24 -3.48 -6.16 -6.38
CA SER A 24 -3.77 -6.03 -4.94
C SER A 24 -4.53 -7.24 -4.38
N ASP A 25 -5.27 -7.95 -5.23
CA ASP A 25 -5.99 -9.17 -4.84
C ASP A 25 -5.02 -10.31 -4.53
N LYS A 26 -3.98 -10.47 -5.36
CA LYS A 26 -2.90 -11.45 -5.13
C LYS A 26 -1.80 -10.93 -4.22
N GLY A 27 -1.73 -9.62 -4.00
CA GLY A 27 -0.65 -8.96 -3.28
C GLY A 27 0.71 -9.08 -3.99
N MET A 28 0.68 -8.95 -5.32
CA MET A 28 1.84 -9.14 -6.21
C MET A 28 2.24 -7.81 -6.86
N ILE A 29 3.54 -7.50 -6.83
CA ILE A 29 4.10 -6.43 -7.65
C ILE A 29 4.26 -6.97 -9.06
N ILE A 30 3.51 -6.43 -10.02
CA ILE A 30 3.66 -6.79 -11.43
C ILE A 30 4.95 -6.18 -11.99
N THR A 31 5.16 -4.89 -11.74
CA THR A 31 6.37 -4.17 -12.11
C THR A 31 6.50 -2.90 -11.27
N SER A 32 7.74 -2.47 -11.00
CA SER A 32 8.05 -1.17 -10.38
C SER A 32 8.82 -0.28 -11.36
N PRO A 33 8.50 1.03 -11.45
CA PRO A 33 9.18 1.93 -12.38
C PRO A 33 10.64 2.19 -11.99
N ASN A 34 10.95 2.14 -10.69
CA ASN A 34 12.24 2.58 -10.16
C ASN A 34 13.13 1.42 -9.69
N ILE A 35 12.57 0.21 -9.56
CA ILE A 35 13.29 -0.97 -9.06
C ILE A 35 13.02 -2.13 -10.03
N PRO A 36 13.91 -2.34 -11.03
CA PRO A 36 13.71 -3.35 -12.08
C PRO A 36 13.53 -4.78 -11.55
N ASP A 37 14.18 -5.11 -10.43
CA ASP A 37 14.12 -6.44 -9.81
C ASP A 37 12.75 -6.74 -9.17
N LEU A 38 11.91 -5.71 -8.97
CA LEU A 38 10.53 -5.88 -8.49
C LEU A 38 9.57 -6.11 -9.64
N ARG A 39 9.75 -7.25 -10.33
CA ARG A 39 8.88 -7.73 -11.41
C ARG A 39 8.29 -9.09 -11.05
N GLU A 40 6.97 -9.19 -11.12
CA GLU A 40 6.20 -10.41 -10.77
C GLU A 40 6.55 -10.98 -9.37
N VAL A 41 6.74 -10.09 -8.40
CA VAL A 41 7.14 -10.46 -7.03
C VAL A 41 5.89 -10.67 -6.16
N PRO A 42 5.67 -11.88 -5.59
CA PRO A 42 4.55 -12.17 -4.69
C PRO A 42 4.82 -11.62 -3.29
N LEU A 43 4.88 -10.29 -3.17
CA LEU A 43 5.37 -9.61 -1.97
C LEU A 43 4.54 -9.93 -0.73
N LYS A 44 3.21 -10.02 -0.86
CA LYS A 44 2.33 -10.46 0.23
C LYS A 44 2.81 -11.78 0.83
N HIS A 45 3.04 -12.78 0.00
CA HIS A 45 3.46 -14.10 0.44
C HIS A 45 4.81 -14.08 1.15
N ALA A 46 5.79 -13.36 0.59
CA ALA A 46 7.12 -13.24 1.19
C ALA A 46 7.08 -12.58 2.58
N VAL A 47 6.26 -11.54 2.74
CA VAL A 47 6.07 -10.85 4.02
C VAL A 47 5.31 -11.73 5.02
N GLU A 48 4.24 -12.40 4.59
CA GLU A 48 3.48 -13.33 5.44
C GLU A 48 4.34 -14.50 5.93
N GLN A 49 5.20 -15.07 5.07
CA GLN A 49 6.15 -16.11 5.46
C GLN A 49 7.16 -15.64 6.51
N THR A 50 7.56 -14.38 6.44
CA THR A 50 8.58 -13.81 7.33
C THR A 50 8.00 -13.44 8.70
N PHE A 51 6.81 -12.83 8.72
CA PHE A 51 6.24 -12.25 9.95
C PHE A 51 5.07 -13.05 10.54
N GLY A 52 4.48 -13.98 9.79
CA GLY A 52 3.37 -14.82 10.25
C GLY A 52 2.06 -14.07 10.48
N VAL A 53 1.89 -12.88 9.89
CA VAL A 53 0.68 -12.04 10.04
C VAL A 53 0.10 -11.66 8.67
N PRO A 54 -1.23 -11.43 8.57
CA PRO A 54 -1.87 -11.07 7.32
C PRO A 54 -1.23 -9.83 6.68
N THR A 55 -1.04 -9.88 5.36
CA THR A 55 -0.43 -8.77 4.60
C THR A 55 -1.32 -8.31 3.45
N CYS A 56 -1.42 -7.00 3.27
CA CYS A 56 -2.01 -6.36 2.10
C CYS A 56 -0.95 -5.54 1.36
N VAL A 57 -1.00 -5.56 0.03
CA VAL A 57 -0.09 -4.79 -0.84
C VAL A 57 -0.93 -3.99 -1.82
N GLY A 58 -0.61 -2.71 -2.01
CA GLY A 58 -1.33 -1.85 -2.94
C GLY A 58 -0.44 -0.78 -3.56
N ASN A 59 -0.96 -0.17 -4.63
CA ASN A 59 -0.31 0.97 -5.26
C ASN A 59 -0.26 2.17 -4.28
N ASP A 60 0.90 2.83 -4.23
CA ASP A 60 1.16 3.97 -3.35
C ASP A 60 0.15 5.13 -3.47
N ALA A 61 -0.15 5.59 -4.68
CA ALA A 61 -1.09 6.69 -4.90
C ALA A 61 -2.53 6.29 -4.54
N THR A 62 -2.92 5.04 -4.82
CA THR A 62 -4.22 4.49 -4.42
C THR A 62 -4.36 4.40 -2.90
N LEU A 63 -3.33 3.91 -2.20
CA LEU A 63 -3.36 3.81 -0.75
C LEU A 63 -3.24 5.17 -0.07
N ALA A 64 -2.56 6.15 -0.69
CA ALA A 64 -2.60 7.54 -0.24
C ALA A 64 -4.02 8.11 -0.32
N ALA A 65 -4.73 7.88 -1.43
CA ALA A 65 -6.13 8.28 -1.58
C ALA A 65 -7.03 7.63 -0.51
N LEU A 66 -6.84 6.34 -0.24
CA LEU A 66 -7.55 5.62 0.82
C LEU A 66 -7.25 6.22 2.21
N GLY A 67 -6.00 6.56 2.48
CA GLY A 67 -5.57 7.20 3.72
C GLY A 67 -6.23 8.56 3.94
N GLU A 68 -6.20 9.42 2.92
CA GLU A 68 -6.86 10.73 2.96
C GLU A 68 -8.38 10.59 3.12
N TRP A 69 -9.00 9.67 2.39
CA TRP A 69 -10.42 9.41 2.51
C TRP A 69 -10.81 8.92 3.91
N TYR A 70 -10.05 7.97 4.46
CA TYR A 70 -10.37 7.34 5.74
C TYR A 70 -10.04 8.23 6.94
N PHE A 71 -8.86 8.87 6.96
CA PHE A 71 -8.35 9.59 8.12
C PHE A 71 -8.44 11.11 8.00
N GLY A 72 -8.11 11.66 6.82
CA GLY A 72 -8.16 13.10 6.57
C GLY A 72 -9.60 13.61 6.50
N LEU A 73 -10.33 13.14 5.50
CA LEU A 73 -11.74 13.47 5.25
C LEU A 73 -12.69 12.73 6.19
N LYS A 74 -12.23 11.71 6.90
CA LYS A 74 -13.04 10.89 7.82
C LYS A 74 -14.28 10.29 7.14
N LYS A 75 -14.14 9.88 5.89
CA LYS A 75 -15.21 9.32 5.04
C LYS A 75 -16.41 10.26 4.85
N SER A 76 -16.20 11.58 4.94
CA SER A 76 -17.27 12.58 4.79
C SER A 76 -17.78 12.72 3.36
N VAL A 77 -17.05 12.19 2.37
CA VAL A 77 -17.45 12.15 0.96
C VAL A 77 -17.55 10.70 0.49
N ALA A 78 -18.52 10.38 -0.35
CA ALA A 78 -18.64 9.05 -0.93
C ALA A 78 -17.61 8.80 -2.04
N ASN A 79 -17.37 9.83 -2.86
CA ASN A 79 -16.49 9.76 -4.02
C ASN A 79 -15.29 10.71 -3.84
N LEU A 80 -14.09 10.25 -4.19
CA LEU A 80 -12.85 11.03 -4.15
C LEU A 80 -11.99 10.70 -5.37
N ILE A 81 -11.49 11.73 -6.04
CA ILE A 81 -10.36 11.60 -6.96
C ILE A 81 -9.16 12.26 -6.29
N TYR A 82 -8.09 11.49 -6.12
CA TYR A 82 -6.83 11.94 -5.56
C TYR A 82 -5.77 11.94 -6.64
N ILE A 83 -5.03 13.04 -6.78
CA ILE A 83 -3.98 13.21 -7.79
C ILE A 83 -2.71 13.65 -7.08
N THR A 84 -1.60 12.95 -7.35
CA THR A 84 -0.27 13.34 -6.89
C THR A 84 0.58 13.79 -8.08
N VAL A 85 1.31 14.89 -7.88
CA VAL A 85 2.27 15.41 -8.86
C VAL A 85 3.63 15.50 -8.17
N SER A 86 4.59 14.72 -8.65
CA SER A 86 5.95 14.66 -8.13
C SER A 86 6.93 14.39 -9.28
N THR A 87 7.81 13.40 -9.16
CA THR A 87 8.65 12.91 -10.28
C THR A 87 7.81 12.38 -11.44
N GLY A 88 6.59 11.91 -11.17
CA GLY A 88 5.56 11.55 -12.13
C GLY A 88 4.18 11.99 -11.67
N ILE A 89 3.15 11.51 -12.37
CA ILE A 89 1.74 11.69 -11.99
C ILE A 89 1.20 10.36 -11.49
N GLY A 90 0.59 10.37 -10.31
CA GLY A 90 -0.13 9.24 -9.74
C GLY A 90 -1.53 9.64 -9.31
N GLY A 91 -2.37 8.66 -8.99
CA GLY A 91 -3.69 8.95 -8.43
C GLY A 91 -4.39 7.73 -7.87
N GLY A 92 -5.52 8.00 -7.21
CA GLY A 92 -6.43 6.99 -6.68
C GLY A 92 -7.87 7.49 -6.74
N ILE A 93 -8.81 6.57 -6.95
CA ILE A 93 -10.24 6.87 -7.01
C ILE A 93 -10.94 6.06 -5.92
N ILE A 94 -11.76 6.74 -5.12
CA ILE A 94 -12.72 6.14 -4.20
C ILE A 94 -14.12 6.43 -4.74
N GLY A 95 -14.99 5.42 -4.74
CA GLY A 95 -16.39 5.54 -5.12
C GLY A 95 -17.25 4.50 -4.42
#